data_AF-G0J5Q4-F1
#
_entry.id   AF-G0J5Q4-F1
#
_cell.length_a   1.000
_cell.length_b   1.000
_cell.length_c   1.000
_cell.angle_alpha   90.00
_cell.angle_beta   90.00
_cell.angle_gamma   90.00
#
_symmetry.space_group_name_H-M   'P 1'
#
loop_
_entity.id
_entity.type
_entity.pdbx_description
1 polymer ?
#
loop_
_entity_poly.entity_id
_entity_poly.type
_entity_poly.pdbx_seq_one_letter_code
_entity_poly.pdbx_strand_id
1 'polypeptide(L)'
;MDFEKEIQSLISGYSNPIGIERLRLNILQEIKSYYKDNGYPKELSIHKLSLIPSLFQEANYDNIVWSSQNGELGHLNILFQLDCMFHNSGKSREKLSEKDFFKYVDFSSQAINSLKNKLNKLLL
;
A
#
# COMPACT_ATOMS: atom_id res chain seq x y z
N MET A 1 9.94 -5.19 -12.58
CA MET A 1 9.77 -5.74 -11.23
C MET A 1 8.89 -6.97 -11.34
N ASP A 2 9.32 -8.09 -10.79
CA ASP A 2 8.51 -9.31 -10.67
C ASP A 2 7.72 -9.19 -9.36
N PHE A 3 6.41 -8.92 -9.45
CA PHE A 3 5.58 -8.61 -8.29
C PHE A 3 5.54 -9.74 -7.27
N GLU A 4 5.47 -10.99 -7.73
CA GLU A 4 5.41 -12.15 -6.84
C GLU A 4 6.73 -12.38 -6.10
N LYS A 5 7.86 -12.21 -6.79
CA LYS A 5 9.18 -12.27 -6.12
C LYS A 5 9.36 -11.13 -5.12
N GLU A 6 8.95 -9.92 -5.47
CA GLU A 6 9.11 -8.75 -4.61
C GLU A 6 8.28 -8.88 -3.32
N ILE A 7 7.01 -9.25 -3.45
CA ILE A 7 6.15 -9.43 -2.28
C ILE A 7 6.63 -10.58 -1.39
N GLN A 8 7.14 -11.66 -1.98
CA GLN A 8 7.73 -12.76 -1.22
C GLN A 8 8.99 -12.32 -0.47
N SER A 9 9.85 -11.52 -1.12
CA SER A 9 11.06 -10.98 -0.51
C SER A 9 10.71 -10.10 0.70
N LEU A 10 9.76 -9.19 0.54
CA LEU A 10 9.29 -8.31 1.63
C LEU A 10 8.71 -9.09 2.81
N ILE A 11 7.85 -10.08 2.54
CA ILE A 11 7.27 -10.95 3.58
C ILE A 11 8.39 -11.68 4.35
N SER A 12 9.40 -12.19 3.64
CA SER A 12 10.50 -12.95 4.24
C SER A 12 11.47 -12.06 5.02
N GLY A 13 11.49 -10.75 4.76
CA GLY A 13 12.33 -9.79 5.46
C GLY A 13 11.87 -9.43 6.88
N TYR A 14 10.62 -9.75 7.24
CA TYR A 14 10.12 -9.51 8.60
C TYR A 14 10.65 -10.58 9.57
N SER A 15 11.28 -10.13 10.66
CA SER A 15 11.72 -10.99 11.76
C SER A 15 11.02 -10.58 13.05
N ASN A 16 10.18 -11.47 13.60
CA ASN A 16 9.38 -11.24 14.81
C ASN A 16 8.59 -9.91 14.83
N PRO A 17 7.78 -9.61 13.79
CA PRO A 17 7.12 -8.32 13.68
C PRO A 17 6.09 -8.10 14.79
N ILE A 18 6.08 -6.88 15.33
CA ILE A 18 5.13 -6.40 16.34
C ILE A 18 4.49 -5.08 15.88
N GLY A 19 3.37 -4.68 16.51
CA GLY A 19 2.72 -3.40 16.23
C GLY A 19 2.44 -3.18 14.74
N ILE A 20 2.93 -2.06 14.19
CA ILE A 20 2.70 -1.66 12.79
C ILE A 20 3.35 -2.61 11.77
N GLU A 21 4.49 -3.21 12.11
CA GLU A 21 5.17 -4.19 11.25
C GLU A 21 4.33 -5.45 11.08
N ARG A 22 3.67 -5.89 12.15
CA ARG A 22 2.75 -7.05 12.09
C ARG A 22 1.55 -6.74 11.23
N LEU A 23 1.00 -5.52 11.31
CA LEU A 23 -0.08 -5.09 10.43
C LEU A 23 0.36 -5.12 8.95
N ARG A 24 1.54 -4.58 8.64
CA ARG A 24 2.11 -4.60 7.28
C ARG A 24 2.31 -6.02 6.76
N LEU A 25 2.88 -6.91 7.59
CA LEU A 25 3.05 -8.31 7.21
C LEU A 25 1.71 -8.97 6.87
N ASN A 26 0.67 -8.76 7.69
CA ASN A 26 -0.64 -9.34 7.43
C ASN A 26 -1.23 -8.82 6.11
N ILE A 27 -1.14 -7.51 5.83
CA ILE A 27 -1.61 -6.94 4.57
C ILE A 27 -0.83 -7.51 3.38
N LEU A 28 0.50 -7.62 3.48
CA LEU A 28 1.33 -8.21 2.42
C LEU A 28 0.95 -9.67 2.14
N GLN A 29 0.67 -10.45 3.18
CA GLN A 29 0.20 -11.83 3.02
C GLN A 29 -1.18 -11.89 2.35
N GLU A 30 -2.10 -10.99 2.72
CA GLU A 30 -3.42 -10.90 2.08
C GLU A 30 -3.31 -10.46 0.62
N ILE A 31 -2.48 -9.47 0.30
CA ILE A 31 -2.18 -9.03 -1.08
C ILE A 31 -1.63 -10.22 -1.88
N LYS A 32 -0.64 -10.94 -1.33
CA LYS A 32 -0.04 -12.09 -2.01
C LYS A 32 -1.08 -13.18 -2.29
N SER A 33 -1.91 -13.51 -1.30
CA SER A 33 -2.98 -14.50 -1.47
C SER A 33 -3.98 -14.06 -2.54
N TYR A 34 -4.43 -12.80 -2.48
CA TYR A 34 -5.34 -12.25 -3.47
C TYR A 34 -4.74 -12.32 -4.88
N TYR A 35 -3.48 -11.90 -5.03
CA TYR A 35 -2.77 -11.88 -6.31
C TYR A 35 -2.63 -13.28 -6.90
N LYS A 36 -2.33 -14.29 -6.07
CA LYS A 36 -2.23 -15.68 -6.52
C LYS A 36 -3.55 -16.20 -7.09
N ASP A 37 -4.67 -15.85 -6.47
CA ASP A 37 -5.99 -16.37 -6.85
C ASP A 37 -6.66 -15.56 -7.96
N ASN A 38 -6.36 -14.25 -8.07
CA ASN A 38 -7.10 -13.33 -8.93
C ASN A 38 -6.22 -12.50 -9.89
N GLY A 39 -4.90 -12.53 -9.72
CA GLY A 39 -3.99 -11.57 -10.34
C GLY A 39 -4.16 -10.17 -9.75
N TYR A 40 -3.90 -9.14 -10.57
CA TYR A 40 -4.12 -7.76 -10.14
C TYR A 40 -5.62 -7.44 -10.00
N PRO A 41 -6.02 -6.59 -9.04
CA PRO A 41 -7.36 -6.02 -9.01
C PRO A 41 -7.68 -5.33 -10.35
N LYS A 42 -8.92 -5.53 -10.82
CA LYS A 42 -9.42 -4.92 -12.08
C LYS A 42 -9.61 -3.40 -11.95
N GLU A 43 -9.89 -2.93 -10.74
CA GLU A 43 -10.17 -1.53 -10.43
C GLU A 43 -9.62 -1.18 -9.04
N LEU A 44 -9.46 0.12 -8.78
CA LEU A 44 -9.10 0.68 -7.47
C LEU A 44 -10.28 0.57 -6.49
N SER A 45 -10.57 -0.63 -5.99
CA SER A 45 -11.78 -0.87 -5.19
C SER A 45 -11.55 -1.59 -3.85
N ILE A 46 -10.36 -2.15 -3.63
CA ILE A 46 -10.09 -3.04 -2.48
C ILE A 46 -9.30 -2.31 -1.38
N HIS A 47 -9.93 -1.35 -0.71
CA HIS A 47 -9.27 -0.52 0.33
C HIS A 47 -8.56 -1.32 1.42
N LYS A 48 -9.11 -2.48 1.82
CA LYS A 48 -8.52 -3.32 2.87
C LYS A 48 -7.15 -3.91 2.52
N LEU A 49 -6.84 -3.98 1.23
CA LEU A 49 -5.56 -4.49 0.73
C LEU A 49 -4.56 -3.37 0.43
N SER A 50 -4.90 -2.11 0.72
CA SER A 50 -3.93 -1.03 0.62
C SER A 50 -3.00 -1.03 1.83
N LEU A 51 -1.71 -0.95 1.58
CA LEU A 51 -0.66 -0.74 2.56
C LEU A 51 -0.65 0.70 3.07
N ILE A 52 -1.15 1.68 2.30
CA ILE A 52 -1.04 3.11 2.61
C ILE A 52 -1.49 3.46 4.03
N PRO A 53 -2.63 2.97 4.55
CA PRO A 53 -3.02 3.25 5.93
C PRO A 53 -1.97 2.85 6.98
N SER A 54 -1.20 1.79 6.71
CA SER A 54 -0.13 1.33 7.61
C SER A 54 1.19 2.09 7.43
N LEU A 55 1.35 2.85 6.34
CA LEU A 55 2.53 3.67 6.05
C LEU A 55 2.32 5.14 6.45
N PHE A 56 1.07 5.59 6.47
CA PHE A 56 0.70 7.00 6.50
C PHE A 56 1.32 7.79 7.67
N GLN A 57 1.29 7.23 8.88
CA GLN A 57 1.83 7.93 10.04
C GLN A 57 3.36 8.08 9.98
N GLU A 58 4.07 7.03 9.58
CA GLU A 58 5.53 7.05 9.40
C GLU A 58 5.92 7.99 8.26
N ALA A 59 5.22 7.93 7.13
CA ALA A 59 5.42 8.86 6.02
C ALA A 59 5.24 10.33 6.45
N ASN A 60 4.26 10.63 7.29
CA ASN A 60 4.08 11.99 7.81
C ASN A 60 5.20 12.43 8.75
N TYR A 61 5.67 11.55 9.64
CA TYR A 61 6.78 11.87 10.55
C TYR A 61 8.10 12.10 9.79
N ASP A 62 8.32 11.33 8.73
CA ASP A 62 9.55 11.39 7.93
C ASP A 62 9.45 12.41 6.77
N ASN A 63 8.38 13.22 6.72
CA ASN A 63 8.11 14.20 5.66
C ASN A 63 8.09 13.61 4.23
N ILE A 64 7.69 12.35 4.09
CA ILE A 64 7.56 11.67 2.80
C ILE A 64 6.28 12.14 2.10
N VAL A 65 6.46 12.85 0.97
CA VAL A 65 5.36 13.37 0.15
C VAL A 65 4.87 12.29 -0.83
N TRP A 66 4.25 11.24 -0.29
CA TRP A 66 3.78 10.09 -1.07
C TRP A 66 2.64 10.41 -2.05
N SER A 67 1.98 11.55 -1.89
CA SER A 67 0.97 12.08 -2.82
C SER A 67 1.56 12.77 -4.05
N SER A 68 2.88 12.94 -4.12
CA SER A 68 3.59 13.39 -5.33
C SER A 68 4.07 12.19 -6.14
N GLN A 69 3.77 12.14 -7.44
CA GLN A 69 4.08 10.99 -8.29
C GLN A 69 5.57 10.65 -8.29
N ASN A 70 6.40 11.70 -8.36
CA ASN A 70 7.86 11.63 -8.38
C ASN A 70 8.49 12.08 -7.05
N GLY A 71 7.72 12.07 -5.95
CA GLY A 71 8.23 12.42 -4.63
C GLY A 71 9.26 11.42 -4.13
N GLU A 72 10.19 11.88 -3.30
CA GLU A 72 11.12 11.00 -2.60
C GLU A 72 10.38 10.18 -1.54
N LEU A 73 10.47 8.86 -1.63
CA LEU A 73 9.71 7.93 -0.78
C LEU A 73 10.54 7.31 0.35
N GLY A 74 11.81 7.72 0.49
CA GLY A 74 12.71 7.26 1.55
C GLY A 74 12.82 5.74 1.65
N HIS A 75 12.96 5.23 2.87
CA HIS A 75 12.99 3.80 3.19
C HIS A 75 11.65 3.10 2.94
N LEU A 76 10.55 3.85 2.80
CA LEU A 76 9.23 3.29 2.47
C LEU A 76 9.01 3.10 0.97
N ASN A 77 9.96 3.48 0.12
CA ASN A 77 9.84 3.46 -1.34
C ASN A 77 9.28 2.14 -1.87
N ILE A 78 9.84 1.02 -1.44
CA ILE A 78 9.44 -0.29 -1.97
C ILE A 78 8.00 -0.65 -1.61
N LEU A 79 7.51 -0.26 -0.42
CA LEU A 79 6.14 -0.52 0.02
C LEU A 79 5.14 0.34 -0.76
N PHE A 80 5.46 1.62 -0.99
CA PHE A 80 4.65 2.50 -1.83
C PHE A 80 4.61 2.05 -3.29
N GLN A 81 5.72 1.58 -3.83
CA GLN A 81 5.79 1.06 -5.19
C GLN A 81 4.99 -0.23 -5.34
N LEU A 82 5.09 -1.14 -4.36
CA LEU A 82 4.32 -2.38 -4.35
C LEU A 82 2.81 -2.12 -4.28
N ASP A 83 2.38 -1.24 -3.37
CA ASP A 83 0.96 -0.87 -3.24
C ASP A 83 0.41 -0.29 -4.55
N CYS A 84 1.14 0.67 -5.13
CA CYS A 84 0.78 1.28 -6.40
C CYS A 84 0.71 0.24 -7.52
N MET A 85 1.72 -0.63 -7.64
CA MET A 85 1.72 -1.68 -8.66
C MET A 85 0.57 -2.64 -8.50
N PHE A 86 0.30 -3.09 -7.28
CA PHE A 86 -0.82 -3.99 -7.02
C PHE A 86 -2.14 -3.36 -7.50
N HIS A 87 -2.41 -2.15 -7.05
CA HIS A 87 -3.65 -1.45 -7.35
C HIS A 87 -3.78 -0.94 -8.79
N ASN A 88 -2.66 -0.78 -9.52
CA ASN A 88 -2.65 -0.29 -10.90
C ASN A 88 -2.16 -1.33 -11.91
N SER A 89 -2.53 -2.61 -11.72
CA SER A 89 -2.30 -3.67 -12.71
C SER A 89 -0.82 -3.83 -13.11
N GLY A 90 0.07 -3.77 -12.13
CA GLY A 90 1.52 -3.92 -12.30
C GLY A 90 2.26 -2.68 -12.82
N LYS A 91 1.56 -1.56 -13.02
CA LYS A 91 2.21 -0.30 -13.41
C LYS A 91 2.84 0.36 -12.18
N SER A 92 4.14 0.64 -12.27
CA SER A 92 4.86 1.42 -11.27
C SER A 92 4.40 2.88 -11.28
N ARG A 93 4.69 3.60 -10.19
CA ARG A 93 4.23 4.99 -10.00
C ARG A 93 4.61 5.90 -11.16
N GLU A 94 5.85 5.81 -11.62
CA GLU A 94 6.41 6.61 -12.71
C GLU A 94 5.83 6.26 -14.10
N LYS A 95 5.16 5.12 -14.23
CA LYS A 95 4.50 4.68 -15.48
C LYS A 95 3.02 5.03 -15.54
N LEU A 96 2.46 5.56 -14.46
CA LEU A 96 1.07 6.03 -14.46
C LEU A 96 0.95 7.35 -15.20
N SER A 97 -0.20 7.56 -15.83
CA SER A 97 -0.61 8.91 -16.20
C SER A 97 -0.86 9.73 -14.92
N GLU A 98 -0.68 11.05 -14.97
CA GLU A 98 -1.00 11.91 -13.82
C GLU A 98 -2.43 11.70 -13.32
N LYS A 99 -3.38 11.48 -14.25
CA LYS A 99 -4.78 11.20 -13.94
C LYS A 99 -4.95 9.90 -13.16
N ASP A 100 -4.29 8.82 -13.57
CA ASP A 100 -4.40 7.53 -12.88
C ASP A 100 -3.66 7.55 -11.54
N PHE A 101 -2.52 8.24 -11.48
CA PHE A 101 -1.83 8.49 -10.23
C PHE A 101 -2.72 9.27 -9.24
N PHE A 102 -3.41 10.32 -9.68
CA PHE A 102 -4.35 11.06 -8.84
C PHE A 102 -5.47 10.18 -8.30
N LYS A 103 -6.07 9.32 -9.15
CA LYS A 103 -7.09 8.35 -8.69
C LYS A 103 -6.53 7.39 -7.63
N TYR A 104 -5.30 6.94 -7.80
CA TYR A 104 -4.63 6.08 -6.82
C TYR A 104 -4.42 6.80 -5.48
N VAL A 105 -4.02 8.08 -5.51
CA VAL A 105 -3.89 8.91 -4.29
C VAL A 105 -5.25 9.12 -3.61
N ASP A 106 -6.31 9.38 -4.38
CA ASP A 106 -7.67 9.52 -3.86
C ASP A 106 -8.16 8.21 -3.21
N PHE A 107 -8.04 7.07 -3.91
CA PHE A 107 -8.32 5.73 -3.38
C PHE A 107 -7.57 5.47 -2.06
N SER A 108 -6.28 5.79 -2.02
CA SER A 108 -5.44 5.60 -0.84
C SER A 108 -5.89 6.47 0.33
N SER A 109 -6.32 7.70 0.05
CA SER A 109 -6.89 8.63 1.03
C SER A 109 -8.21 8.10 1.60
N GLN A 110 -9.06 7.51 0.76
CA GLN A 110 -10.29 6.84 1.20
C GLN A 110 -10.01 5.62 2.09
N ALA A 111 -8.96 4.84 1.79
CA ALA A 111 -8.53 3.73 2.63
C ALA A 111 -8.06 4.21 4.03
N ILE A 112 -7.28 5.29 4.10
CA ILE A 112 -6.86 5.91 5.37
C ILE A 112 -8.10 6.33 6.20
N ASN A 113 -9.05 7.02 5.57
CA ASN A 113 -10.26 7.49 6.25
C ASN A 113 -11.15 6.35 6.72
N SER A 114 -11.26 5.28 5.94
CA SER A 114 -12.01 4.08 6.30
C SER A 114 -11.46 3.42 7.57
N LEU A 115 -10.13 3.35 7.71
CA LEU A 115 -9.48 2.83 8.92
C LEU A 115 -9.75 3.72 10.13
N LYS A 116 -9.59 5.05 10.00
CA LYS A 116 -9.88 6.00 11.08
C LYS A 116 -11.32 5.88 11.58
N ASN A 117 -12.29 5.80 10.66
CA ASN A 117 -13.70 5.67 11.01
C ASN A 117 -14.01 4.35 11.73
N LYS A 118 -13.35 3.26 11.33
CA LYS A 118 -13.51 1.96 12.00
C LYS A 118 -12.97 2.00 13.43
N LEU A 119 -11.83 2.64 13.66
CA LEU A 119 -11.26 2.81 15.00
C LEU A 119 -12.16 3.67 15.88
N ASN A 120 -12.68 4.79 15.35
CA ASN A 120 -13.58 5.66 16.11
C ASN A 120 -14.87 4.96 16.54
N LYS A 121 -15.41 4.04 15.71
CA LYS A 121 -16.60 3.25 16.05
C LYS A 121 -16.37 2.17 17.11
N LEU A 122 -15.12 1.76 17.34
CA LEU A 122 -14.76 0.77 18.37
C LEU A 122 -14.50 1.41 19.74
N LEU A 123 -14.38 2.74 19.77
CA LEU A 123 -14.11 3.55 20.97
C LEU A 123 -15.37 4.26 21.49
N LEU A 124 -16.53 4.04 20.86
CA LEU A 124 -17.87 4.52 21.23
C LEU A 124 -18.75 3.32 21.57
#